data_AF-A0A848Y0I3-F1
#
_entry.id   AF-A0A848Y0I3-F1
#
_cell.length_a   1.000
_cell.length_b   1.000
_cell.length_c   1.000
_cell.angle_alpha   90.00
_cell.angle_beta   90.00
_cell.angle_gamma   90.00
#
_symmetry.space_group_name_H-M   'P 1'
#
loop_
_entity.id
_entity.type
_entity.pdbx_description
1 polymer ?
#
loop_
_entity_poly.entity_id
_entity_poly.type
_entity_poly.pdbx_seq_one_letter_code
_entity_poly.pdbx_strand_id
1 'polypeptide(L)'
;MRFFFLTLLLALPGALQAQATLTASPDGRSLTEALQQAQSGDRIVLRSGIYREPGLVIDKPIVLEGEPGAVLDGEGKREILRIAADSVTVRGLTFRNTGVT
;
A
#
# COMPACT_ATOMS: atom_id res chain seq x y z
N MET A 1 -30.78 -1.50 50.69
CA MET A 1 -30.06 -2.72 50.30
C MET A 1 -30.71 -3.19 48.99
N ARG A 2 -30.09 -3.20 47.80
CA ARG A 2 -28.69 -3.40 47.39
C ARG A 2 -28.35 -2.43 46.24
N PHE A 3 -27.13 -1.90 46.31
CA PHE A 3 -26.36 -1.38 45.18
C PHE A 3 -26.29 -2.41 44.04
N PHE A 4 -26.40 -1.98 42.79
CA PHE A 4 -25.27 -2.11 41.84
C PHE A 4 -25.50 -1.25 40.58
N PHE A 5 -24.69 -0.19 40.50
CA PHE A 5 -24.25 0.49 39.29
C PHE A 5 -23.79 -0.52 38.22
N LEU A 6 -23.89 -0.16 36.93
CA LEU A 6 -22.87 -0.33 35.88
C LEU A 6 -23.48 -0.72 34.52
N THR A 7 -23.99 0.26 33.77
CA THR A 7 -23.97 0.21 32.30
C THR A 7 -22.85 1.11 31.80
N LEU A 8 -21.66 0.51 31.75
CA LEU A 8 -20.50 1.05 31.05
C LEU A 8 -20.77 0.98 29.54
N LEU A 9 -21.31 2.05 28.95
CA LEU A 9 -21.50 2.15 27.51
C LEU A 9 -20.21 2.69 26.85
N LEU A 10 -19.34 1.74 26.53
CA LEU A 10 -18.44 1.69 25.37
C LEU A 10 -17.78 3.03 24.94
N ALA A 11 -16.59 3.30 25.50
CA ALA A 11 -15.64 4.16 24.81
C ALA A 11 -15.28 3.48 23.49
N LEU A 12 -15.62 4.10 22.36
CA LEU A 12 -14.99 3.81 21.07
C LEU A 12 -13.67 4.58 21.04
N PRO A 13 -12.51 3.99 21.31
CA PRO A 13 -11.28 4.55 20.79
C PRO A 13 -11.34 4.32 19.29
N GLY A 14 -11.94 5.27 18.57
CA GLY A 14 -11.55 5.51 17.19
C GLY A 14 -10.10 5.93 17.24
N ALA A 15 -9.17 4.97 17.28
CA ALA A 15 -7.77 5.25 17.10
C ALA A 15 -7.69 6.00 15.77
N LEU A 16 -7.32 7.28 15.80
CA LEU A 16 -6.81 7.93 14.62
C LEU A 16 -5.63 7.06 14.19
N GLN A 17 -5.84 6.17 13.22
CA GLN A 17 -4.72 5.48 12.59
C GLN A 17 -3.92 6.59 11.92
N ALA A 18 -2.75 6.87 12.49
CA ALA A 18 -1.81 7.77 11.87
C ALA A 18 -1.45 7.16 10.52
N GLN A 19 -1.81 7.84 9.44
CA GLN A 19 -1.40 7.41 8.09
C GLN A 19 0.12 7.38 8.05
N ALA A 20 0.69 6.18 7.95
CA ALA A 20 2.11 6.01 7.83
C ALA A 20 2.54 6.28 6.38
N THR A 21 3.71 6.89 6.21
CA THR A 21 4.38 6.98 4.91
C THR A 21 5.52 5.97 4.88
N LEU A 22 5.40 4.97 4.03
CA LEU A 22 6.43 3.96 3.78
C LEU A 22 7.17 4.33 2.49
N THR A 23 8.50 4.22 2.50
CA THR A 23 9.31 4.46 1.31
C THR A 23 9.83 3.14 0.76
N ALA A 24 9.70 2.94 -0.55
CA ALA A 24 10.31 1.84 -1.28
C ALA A 24 11.35 2.38 -2.28
N SER A 25 12.47 1.69 -2.42
CA SER A 25 13.60 2.09 -3.29
C SER A 25 14.29 0.87 -3.87
N PRO A 26 14.94 0.96 -5.06
CA PRO A 26 15.61 -0.19 -5.65
C PRO A 26 16.76 -0.75 -4.77
N ASP A 27 17.43 0.13 -4.02
CA ASP A 27 18.57 -0.20 -3.16
C ASP A 27 18.20 -0.37 -1.67
N GLY A 28 16.90 -0.44 -1.36
CA GLY A 28 16.41 -0.44 0.02
C GLY A 28 15.21 -1.36 0.18
N ARG A 29 14.16 -0.86 0.84
CA ARG A 29 12.92 -1.62 1.00
C ARG A 29 12.26 -1.82 -0.36
N SER A 30 11.92 -3.06 -0.67
CA SER A 30 11.18 -3.40 -1.90
C SER A 30 9.73 -2.91 -1.84
N LEU A 31 9.09 -2.76 -3.01
CA LEU A 31 7.67 -2.40 -3.04
C LEU A 31 6.80 -3.52 -2.42
N THR A 32 7.19 -4.79 -2.61
CA THR A 32 6.51 -5.94 -1.97
C THR A 32 6.54 -5.84 -0.45
N GLU A 33 7.69 -5.55 0.16
CA GLU A 33 7.80 -5.37 1.61
C GLU A 33 6.99 -4.17 2.10
N ALA A 34 6.99 -3.07 1.36
CA ALA A 34 6.20 -1.89 1.69
C ALA A 34 4.69 -2.20 1.68
N LEU A 35 4.20 -2.94 0.68
CA LEU A 35 2.80 -3.37 0.59
C LEU A 35 2.40 -4.34 1.72
N GLN A 36 3.29 -5.25 2.10
CA GLN A 36 3.06 -6.16 3.22
C GLN A 36 2.92 -5.40 4.55
N GLN A 37 3.78 -4.40 4.78
CA GLN A 37 3.80 -3.61 6.01
C GLN A 37 2.70 -2.54 6.07
N ALA A 38 2.23 -2.05 4.92
CA ALA A 38 1.22 -1.01 4.85
C ALA A 38 -0.09 -1.44 5.52
N GLN A 39 -0.72 -0.49 6.20
CA GLN A 39 -2.05 -0.62 6.77
C GLN A 39 -3.07 0.16 5.93
N SER A 40 -4.35 -0.11 6.14
CA SER A 40 -5.43 0.62 5.49
C SER A 40 -5.29 2.13 5.75
N GLY A 41 -5.29 2.92 4.69
CA GLY A 41 -5.14 4.38 4.70
C GLY A 41 -3.70 4.87 4.50
N ASP A 42 -2.69 4.00 4.51
CA ASP A 42 -1.30 4.39 4.39
C ASP A 42 -0.92 4.91 2.99
N ARG A 43 0.22 5.60 2.94
CA ARG A 43 0.86 6.04 1.70
C ARG A 43 2.20 5.35 1.52
N ILE A 44 2.42 4.77 0.34
CA ILE A 44 3.69 4.23 -0.09
C ILE A 44 4.28 5.17 -1.14
N VAL A 45 5.48 5.68 -0.88
CA VAL A 45 6.26 6.47 -1.83
C VAL A 45 7.31 5.59 -2.49
N LEU A 46 7.20 5.40 -3.79
CA LEU A 46 8.17 4.67 -4.60
C LEU A 46 9.20 5.65 -5.16
N ARG A 47 10.45 5.53 -4.71
CA ARG A 47 11.57 6.35 -5.18
C ARG A 47 11.81 6.12 -6.67
N SER A 48 12.45 7.09 -7.32
CA SER A 48 12.85 6.94 -8.72
C SER A 48 13.71 5.68 -8.94
N GLY A 49 13.48 4.97 -10.04
CA GLY A 49 14.13 3.69 -10.29
C GLY A 49 13.28 2.71 -11.11
N ILE A 50 13.87 1.58 -11.48
CA ILE A 50 13.21 0.53 -12.26
C ILE A 50 13.01 -0.70 -11.38
N TYR A 51 11.76 -1.10 -11.19
CA TYR A 51 11.35 -2.21 -10.33
C TYR A 51 10.83 -3.35 -11.19
N ARG A 52 11.35 -4.56 -10.95
CA ARG A 52 11.04 -5.80 -11.67
C ARG A 52 10.48 -6.85 -10.71
N GLU A 53 9.63 -6.41 -9.79
CA GLU A 53 9.04 -7.27 -8.76
C GLU A 53 7.83 -8.03 -9.33
N PRO A 54 7.73 -9.37 -9.16
CA PRO A 54 6.57 -10.13 -9.60
C PRO A 54 5.41 -10.00 -8.61
N GLY A 55 4.17 -10.07 -9.13
CA GLY A 55 3.01 -10.38 -8.30
C GLY A 55 2.68 -9.31 -7.26
N LEU A 56 2.87 -8.04 -7.61
CA LEU A 56 2.45 -6.94 -6.72
C LEU A 56 0.93 -6.94 -6.63
N VAL A 57 0.42 -7.12 -5.41
CA VAL A 57 -1.02 -7.09 -5.11
C VAL A 57 -1.27 -5.98 -4.10
N ILE A 58 -2.20 -5.08 -4.41
CA ILE A 58 -2.72 -4.10 -3.46
C ILE A 58 -4.07 -4.60 -2.96
N ASP A 59 -4.08 -5.19 -1.77
CA ASP A 59 -5.24 -5.78 -1.10
C ASP A 59 -5.75 -4.93 0.09
N LYS A 60 -5.23 -3.70 0.23
CA LYS A 60 -5.62 -2.72 1.25
C LYS A 60 -5.87 -1.36 0.60
N PRO A 61 -6.78 -0.54 1.15
CA PRO A 61 -7.03 0.82 0.65
C PRO A 61 -5.83 1.71 0.96
N ILE A 62 -4.90 1.89 0.02
CA ILE A 62 -3.66 2.67 0.20
C ILE A 62 -3.41 3.63 -0.96
N VAL A 63 -2.51 4.59 -0.75
CA VAL A 63 -1.98 5.46 -1.81
C VAL A 63 -0.59 4.99 -2.21
N LEU A 64 -0.43 4.51 -3.43
CA LEU A 64 0.88 4.24 -4.03
C LEU A 64 1.27 5.41 -4.94
N GLU A 65 2.36 6.09 -4.60
CA GLU A 65 2.84 7.28 -5.30
C GLU A 65 4.29 7.14 -5.75
N GLY A 66 4.52 7.27 -7.04
CA GLY A 66 5.87 7.33 -7.61
C GLY A 66 6.46 8.74 -7.57
N GLU A 67 7.73 8.83 -7.17
CA GLU A 67 8.57 9.98 -7.51
C GLU A 67 8.85 10.01 -9.02
N PRO A 68 9.18 11.19 -9.60
CA PRO A 68 9.53 11.28 -11.02
C PRO A 68 10.61 10.27 -11.43
N GLY A 69 10.29 9.39 -12.39
CA GLY A 69 11.18 8.33 -12.85
C GLY A 69 11.02 6.98 -12.15
N ALA A 70 9.98 6.80 -11.32
CA ALA A 70 9.60 5.50 -10.79
C ALA A 70 8.90 4.65 -11.87
N VAL A 71 9.51 3.53 -12.23
CA VAL A 71 9.04 2.63 -13.30
C VAL A 71 8.83 1.22 -12.78
N LEU A 72 7.63 0.69 -12.94
CA LEU A 72 7.35 -0.72 -12.77
C LEU A 72 7.46 -1.42 -14.13
N ASP A 73 8.36 -2.41 -14.24
CA ASP A 73 8.71 -3.08 -15.48
C ASP A 73 8.34 -4.57 -15.42
N GLY A 74 7.36 -4.95 -16.22
CA GLY A 74 6.87 -6.33 -16.31
C GLY A 74 7.74 -7.25 -17.18
N GLU A 75 8.81 -6.73 -17.79
CA GLU A 75 9.75 -7.44 -18.66
C GLU A 75 9.10 -8.17 -19.86
N GLY A 76 7.88 -7.80 -20.22
CA GLY A 76 7.05 -8.42 -21.26
C GLY A 76 6.51 -9.80 -20.88
N LYS A 77 6.59 -10.19 -19.60
CA LYS A 77 6.38 -11.58 -19.16
C LYS A 77 5.24 -11.76 -18.16
N ARG A 78 4.80 -10.70 -17.48
CA ARG A 78 3.93 -10.81 -16.29
C ARG A 78 3.05 -9.59 -16.08
N GLU A 79 1.95 -9.82 -15.36
CA GLU A 79 1.16 -8.76 -14.74
C GLU A 79 2.05 -7.95 -13.78
N ILE A 80 1.94 -6.62 -13.83
CA ILE A 80 2.75 -5.73 -12.99
C ILE A 80 2.09 -5.48 -11.63
N LEU A 81 0.80 -5.16 -11.61
CA LEU A 81 0.09 -4.72 -10.42
C LEU A 81 -1.37 -5.15 -10.48
N ARG A 82 -1.81 -5.90 -9.47
CA ARG A 82 -3.21 -6.30 -9.28
C ARG A 82 -3.83 -5.51 -8.13
N ILE A 83 -4.93 -4.83 -8.39
CA ILE A 83 -5.68 -4.09 -7.36
C ILE A 83 -6.87 -4.95 -6.91
N ALA A 84 -6.88 -5.31 -5.62
CA ALA A 84 -7.85 -6.22 -5.01
C ALA A 84 -8.67 -5.58 -3.87
N ALA A 85 -8.40 -4.33 -3.52
CA ALA A 85 -9.16 -3.54 -2.55
C ALA A 85 -9.83 -2.32 -3.20
N ASP A 86 -10.86 -1.81 -2.53
CA ASP A 86 -11.44 -0.52 -2.85
C ASP A 86 -10.54 0.63 -2.38
N SER A 87 -10.88 1.86 -2.78
CA SER A 87 -10.24 3.10 -2.29
C SER A 87 -8.71 3.14 -2.46
N VAL A 88 -8.17 2.45 -3.46
CA VAL A 88 -6.76 2.47 -3.83
C VAL A 88 -6.49 3.65 -4.77
N THR A 89 -5.45 4.42 -4.48
CA THR A 89 -4.93 5.47 -5.38
C THR A 89 -3.56 5.08 -5.89
N VAL A 90 -3.36 5.05 -7.21
CA VAL A 90 -2.07 4.81 -7.83
C VAL A 90 -1.73 6.01 -8.74
N ARG A 91 -0.60 6.69 -8.50
CA ARG A 91 -0.20 7.88 -9.27
C ARG A 91 1.32 8.05 -9.36
N GLY A 92 1.78 8.83 -10.33
CA GLY A 92 3.21 9.18 -10.48
C GLY A 92 4.11 8.03 -10.94
N LEU A 93 3.54 6.91 -11.40
CA LEU A 93 4.27 5.73 -11.84
C LEU A 93 4.22 5.57 -13.36
N THR A 94 5.30 5.05 -13.93
CA THR A 94 5.31 4.53 -15.31
C THR A 94 5.20 3.01 -15.26
N PHE A 95 4.23 2.45 -16.00
CA PHE A 95 4.11 1.02 -16.23
C PHE A 95 4.69 0.69 -17.61
N ARG A 96 5.62 -0.26 -17.69
CA ARG A 96 6.37 -0.58 -18.91
C ARG A 96 6.47 -2.09 -19.11
N ASN A 97 6.50 -2.52 -20.37
CA ASN A 97 6.68 -3.92 -20.78
C ASN A 97 5.72 -4.85 -20.00
N THR A 98 4.44 -4.52 -19.94
CA THR A 98 3.44 -5.37 -19.27
C THR A 98 3.27 -6.67 -20.07
N GLY A 99 3.25 -7.81 -19.39
CA GLY A 99 2.76 -9.05 -19.95
C GLY A 99 1.31 -9.31 -19.54
N VAL A 100 0.72 -10.35 -20.11
CA VAL A 100 -0.54 -10.96 -19.63
C VAL A 100 -0.21 -12.38 -19.15
N THR A 101 -0.80 -12.79 -18.04
CA THR A 101 -0.66 -14.14 -17.49
C THR A 101 -2.02 -14.81 -17.48
#